data_AF-O96330-F1
#
_entry.id   AF-O96330-F1
#
_cell.length_a   1.000
_cell.length_b   1.000
_cell.length_c   1.000
_cell.angle_alpha   90.00
_cell.angle_beta   90.00
_cell.angle_gamma   90.00
#
_symmetry.space_group_name_H-M   'P 1'
#
loop_
_entity.id
_entity.type
_entity.pdbx_description
1 polymer ?
#
loop_
_entity_poly.entity_id
_entity_poly.type
_entity_poly.pdbx_seq_one_letter_code
_entity_poly.pdbx_strand_id
1 'polypeptide(L)' 'HYNRYLCRPRRIEMAAHLNLSERQIKI' A
#
# COMPACT_ATOMS: atom_id res chain seq x y z
N HIS A 1 15.72 -3.46 -7.15
CA HIS A 1 15.44 -2.86 -5.84
C HIS A 1 13.92 -2.83 -5.64
N TYR A 2 13.31 -3.98 -5.32
CA TYR A 2 11.89 -4.00 -4.95
C TYR A 2 11.81 -3.46 -3.52
N ASN A 3 11.43 -2.19 -3.40
CA ASN A 3 11.29 -1.53 -2.12
C ASN A 3 10.20 -2.29 -1.35
N ARG A 4 10.59 -3.07 -0.33
CA ARG A 4 9.69 -3.94 0.46
C ARG A 4 8.55 -3.18 1.11
N TYR A 5 8.66 -1.84 1.17
CA TYR A 5 7.63 -0.95 1.64
C TYR A 5 7.30 0.07 0.56
N LEU A 6 6.07 -0.01 0.04
CA LEU A 6 5.50 1.04 -0.81
C LEU A 6 5.40 2.35 0.01
N CYS A 7 5.77 3.47 -0.61
CA CYS A 7 5.63 4.81 -0.03
C CYS A 7 4.16 5.08 0.35
N ARG A 8 3.93 5.97 1.35
CA ARG A 8 2.59 6.32 1.84
C ARG A 8 1.57 6.68 0.75
N PRO A 9 1.84 7.57 -0.22
CA PRO A 9 0.85 7.90 -1.25
C PRO A 9 0.44 6.68 -2.09
N ARG A 10 1.40 5.86 -2.50
CA ARG A 10 1.13 4.62 -3.26
C ARG A 10 0.30 3.61 -2.46
N ARG A 11 0.51 3.51 -1.15
CA ARG A 11 -0.32 2.65 -0.28
C ARG A 11 -1.76 3.12 -0.21
N ILE A 12 -2.00 4.43 -0.14
CA ILE A 12 -3.35 5.00 -0.10
C ILE A 12 -4.09 4.71 -1.40
N GLU A 13 -3.44 4.93 -2.54
CA GLU A 13 -3.99 4.61 -3.86
C GLU A 13 -4.38 3.13 -3.96
N MET A 14 -3.44 2.23 -3.64
CA MET A 14 -3.71 0.79 -3.69
C MET A 14 -4.77 0.34 -2.69
N ALA A 15 -4.81 0.94 -1.49
CA ALA A 15 -5.78 0.63 -0.44
C ALA A 15 -7.20 0.97 -0.90
N ALA A 16 -7.37 2.16 -1.50
CA ALA A 16 -8.64 2.58 -2.08
C ALA A 16 -9.06 1.68 -3.26
N HIS A 17 -8.13 1.31 -4.13
CA HIS A 17 -8.42 0.44 -5.27
C HIS A 17 -8.80 -0.99 -4.89
N LEU A 18 -8.17 -1.54 -3.85
CA LEU A 18 -8.36 -2.93 -3.43
C LEU A 18 -9.37 -3.08 -2.29
N ASN A 19 -9.96 -1.97 -1.82
CA ASN A 19 -10.82 -1.92 -0.65
C ASN A 19 -10.17 -2.55 0.60
N LEU A 20 -8.86 -2.32 0.75
CA LEU A 20 -8.03 -2.78 1.86
C LEU A 20 -7.58 -1.58 2.69
N SER A 21 -7.19 -1.81 3.95
CA SER A 21 -6.57 -0.77 4.77
C SER A 21 -5.07 -0.62 4.48
N GLU A 22 -4.50 0.57 4.70
CA GLU A 22 -3.05 0.83 4.56
C GLU A 22 -2.18 -0.19 5.32
N ARG A 23 -2.69 -0.71 6.44
CA ARG A 23 -2.02 -1.70 7.29
C ARG A 23 -2.00 -3.09 6.66
N GLN A 24 -2.99 -3.43 5.83
CA GLN A 24 -3.07 -4.71 5.11
C GLN A 24 -2.20 -4.73 3.84
N ILE A 25 -1.94 -3.57 3.23
CA ILE A 25 -1.03 -3.44 2.07
C ILE A 25 0.44 -3.59 2.47
N LYS A 26 0.76 -3.33 3.73
CA LYS A 26 2.10 -3.53 4.26
C LYS A 26 2.26 -5.00 4.69
N ILE A 27 2.93 -5.79 3.85
CA ILE A 27 3.44 -7.13 4.20
C ILE A 27 4.78 -6.99 4.92
#